data_AF-A0A803J2S0-F1
#
_entry.id   AF-A0A803J2S0-F1
#
_cell.length_a   1.000
_cell.length_b   1.000
_cell.length_c   1.000
_cell.angle_alpha   90.00
_cell.angle_beta   90.00
_cell.angle_gamma   90.00
#
_symmetry.space_group_name_H-M   'P 1'
#
loop_
_entity.id
_entity.type
_entity.pdbx_description
1 polymer ?
#
loop_
_entity_poly.entity_id
_entity_poly.type
_entity_poly.pdbx_seq_one_letter_code
_entity_poly.pdbx_strand_id
1 'polypeptide(L)'
;MTRGSKAKKVQPQGKIPGTPHRRPTSSHNDNMADGANSSPTASPQSEQESPPADSDPETQLQYSGDSILISKFKRLLQTELNTVAAKITDHVTQEIRDLGQRTAAIEDKVDDLISKTAEHDIQLAQLKRQLTDMQDNLEDQENRSRRNNIRIRGLPDVIQNLQEEIPQLLKSIVPDITDSQLLMDRVHRALGPRREGAPPKDIIARLHYYSTKEAIMSASRATSHLEYKGHQYSIYADLAALTIQKRKLMKPVLTILTSHRIRYRWGYPFKLTFMFQNRPYSATTAQEGLELLTRLKLQQPTPTTPNTTPRKSSSERSISPLWRKSPMA
;
A
#
# COMPACT_ATOMS: atom_id res chain seq x y z
N MET A 1 -23.46 -11.37 54.67
CA MET A 1 -24.47 -12.17 53.94
C MET A 1 -23.96 -12.47 52.54
N THR A 2 -23.95 -13.77 52.21
CA THR A 2 -24.05 -14.44 50.90
C THR A 2 -23.51 -13.80 49.60
N ARG A 3 -22.64 -14.56 48.90
CA ARG A 3 -22.16 -14.32 47.52
C ARG A 3 -23.28 -14.45 46.48
N GLY A 4 -23.11 -13.83 45.30
CA GLY A 4 -24.04 -13.98 44.17
C GLY A 4 -23.44 -13.59 42.80
N SER A 5 -22.54 -14.41 42.26
CA SER A 5 -22.02 -14.24 40.89
C SER A 5 -23.11 -14.52 39.85
N LYS A 6 -23.21 -13.69 38.80
CA LYS A 6 -23.95 -14.05 37.56
C LYS A 6 -23.11 -13.75 36.32
N ALA A 7 -22.68 -14.81 35.65
CA ALA A 7 -22.01 -14.74 34.35
C ALA A 7 -23.01 -14.33 33.25
N LYS A 8 -22.55 -13.54 32.27
CA LYS A 8 -23.37 -13.09 31.14
C LYS A 8 -23.16 -14.04 29.95
N LYS A 9 -24.23 -14.74 29.58
CA LYS A 9 -24.25 -15.76 28.51
C LYS A 9 -24.13 -15.11 27.13
N VAL A 10 -23.14 -15.52 26.34
CA VAL A 10 -22.99 -15.11 24.94
C VAL A 10 -23.93 -15.94 24.06
N GLN A 11 -24.63 -15.29 23.13
CA GLN A 11 -25.35 -15.95 22.03
C GLN A 11 -24.59 -15.75 20.72
N PRO A 12 -24.43 -16.77 19.87
CA PRO A 12 -24.00 -16.60 18.49
C PRO A 12 -25.21 -16.41 17.57
N GLN A 13 -25.13 -15.45 16.64
CA GLN A 13 -26.03 -15.36 15.49
C GLN A 13 -25.25 -14.99 14.22
N GLY A 14 -25.75 -15.43 13.06
CA GLY A 14 -25.36 -14.91 11.75
C GLY A 14 -24.53 -15.84 10.86
N LYS A 15 -25.15 -16.89 10.31
CA LYS A 15 -24.70 -17.46 9.03
C LYS A 15 -25.13 -16.53 7.89
N ILE A 16 -24.24 -16.24 6.95
CA ILE A 16 -24.53 -15.56 5.67
C ILE A 16 -23.83 -16.38 4.56
N PRO A 17 -24.44 -16.57 3.38
CA PRO A 17 -24.09 -17.67 2.47
C PRO A 17 -22.91 -17.36 1.55
N GLY A 18 -22.28 -18.43 1.03
CA GLY A 18 -21.17 -18.33 0.09
C GLY A 18 -21.58 -17.90 -1.32
N THR A 19 -20.73 -17.11 -1.96
CA THR A 19 -20.77 -16.77 -3.37
C THR A 19 -19.75 -17.61 -4.15
N PRO A 20 -20.10 -18.26 -5.26
CA PRO A 20 -19.14 -18.97 -6.09
C PRO A 20 -18.43 -18.00 -7.04
N HIS A 21 -17.10 -18.06 -7.11
CA HIS A 21 -16.33 -17.32 -8.10
C HIS A 21 -16.06 -18.16 -9.36
N ARG A 22 -16.27 -17.53 -10.52
CA ARG A 22 -16.17 -18.12 -11.86
C ARG A 22 -14.73 -18.48 -12.24
N ARG A 23 -14.56 -19.58 -12.97
CA ARG A 23 -13.45 -19.76 -13.93
C ARG A 23 -13.62 -18.79 -15.11
N PRO A 24 -12.54 -18.23 -15.67
CA PRO A 24 -12.58 -17.59 -16.97
C PRO A 24 -12.53 -18.63 -18.10
N THR A 25 -13.34 -18.43 -19.14
CA THR A 25 -13.28 -19.13 -20.42
C THR A 25 -12.81 -18.14 -21.49
N SER A 26 -11.73 -18.45 -22.21
CA SER A 26 -11.34 -17.69 -23.42
C SER A 26 -11.79 -18.43 -24.67
N SER A 27 -12.71 -17.83 -25.41
CA SER A 27 -13.14 -18.27 -26.73
C SER A 27 -12.13 -17.89 -27.81
N HIS A 28 -11.99 -18.73 -28.83
CA HIS A 28 -11.61 -18.30 -30.17
C HIS A 28 -12.66 -18.79 -31.15
N ASN A 29 -12.99 -17.94 -32.13
CA ASN A 29 -14.25 -18.03 -32.86
C ASN A 29 -14.19 -18.98 -34.05
N ASP A 30 -15.25 -19.77 -34.22
CA ASP A 30 -15.64 -20.30 -35.53
C ASP A 30 -16.23 -19.19 -36.40
N ASN A 31 -16.09 -19.33 -37.72
CA ASN A 31 -16.81 -18.52 -38.70
C ASN A 31 -17.36 -19.44 -39.82
N MET A 32 -18.52 -19.09 -40.37
CA MET A 32 -19.44 -20.01 -41.06
C MET A 32 -19.16 -20.28 -42.56
N ALA A 33 -19.86 -21.31 -43.07
CA ALA A 33 -20.36 -21.48 -44.45
C ALA A 33 -19.34 -21.87 -45.55
N ASP A 34 -19.69 -22.63 -46.60
CA ASP A 34 -20.90 -23.43 -46.92
C ASP A 34 -20.55 -24.46 -48.03
N GLY A 35 -21.37 -25.51 -48.22
CA GLY A 35 -21.28 -26.36 -49.44
C GLY A 35 -21.79 -27.81 -49.34
N ALA A 36 -23.01 -28.07 -49.83
CA ALA A 36 -23.56 -29.42 -50.07
C ALA A 36 -22.77 -30.19 -51.16
N ASN A 37 -22.89 -31.51 -51.39
CA ASN A 37 -24.01 -32.47 -51.29
C ASN A 37 -23.40 -33.93 -51.29
N SER A 38 -24.10 -35.08 -51.19
CA SER A 38 -25.53 -35.46 -51.06
C SER A 38 -25.64 -36.91 -50.53
N SER A 39 -26.75 -37.25 -49.87
CA SER A 39 -27.20 -38.63 -49.52
C SER A 39 -27.88 -39.32 -50.76
N PRO A 40 -28.32 -40.62 -50.79
CA PRO A 40 -28.92 -41.36 -49.65
C PRO A 40 -28.88 -42.93 -49.58
N THR A 41 -29.28 -43.44 -48.41
CA THR A 41 -30.20 -44.60 -48.19
C THR A 41 -29.78 -46.08 -48.35
N ALA A 42 -30.33 -46.88 -47.41
CA ALA A 42 -30.63 -48.32 -47.39
C ALA A 42 -29.55 -49.35 -46.99
N SER A 43 -29.84 -50.04 -45.88
CA SER A 43 -29.47 -51.45 -45.67
C SER A 43 -30.47 -52.36 -46.40
N PRO A 44 -30.04 -53.56 -46.82
CA PRO A 44 -30.77 -54.77 -46.40
C PRO A 44 -29.84 -55.92 -45.95
N GLN A 45 -30.46 -57.05 -45.59
CA GLN A 45 -29.84 -58.23 -44.97
C GLN A 45 -29.31 -59.25 -45.99
N SER A 46 -28.65 -60.28 -45.44
CA SER A 46 -28.62 -61.68 -45.91
C SER A 46 -27.46 -62.16 -46.79
N GLU A 47 -27.08 -63.41 -46.49
CA GLU A 47 -26.55 -64.46 -47.38
C GLU A 47 -25.14 -64.35 -47.99
N GLN A 48 -24.28 -65.27 -47.51
CA GLN A 48 -23.20 -65.98 -48.22
C GLN A 48 -22.94 -67.22 -47.36
N GLU A 49 -23.53 -68.40 -47.60
CA GLU A 49 -23.46 -69.25 -48.81
C GLU A 49 -22.06 -69.86 -48.98
N SER A 50 -21.95 -71.13 -48.59
CA SER A 50 -20.78 -71.98 -48.83
C SER A 50 -20.71 -72.41 -50.29
N PRO A 51 -19.52 -72.40 -50.91
CA PRO A 51 -19.13 -73.56 -51.73
C PRO A 51 -17.59 -73.76 -51.74
N PRO A 52 -17.07 -74.75 -52.49
CA PRO A 52 -17.38 -76.17 -52.36
C PRO A 52 -16.10 -77.00 -52.10
N ALA A 53 -16.25 -78.30 -51.85
CA ALA A 53 -15.13 -79.23 -52.04
C ALA A 53 -15.03 -79.58 -53.52
N ASP A 54 -13.84 -79.43 -54.11
CA ASP A 54 -13.42 -80.27 -55.22
C ASP A 54 -11.89 -80.39 -55.25
N SER A 55 -11.40 -81.55 -55.68
CA SER A 55 -10.03 -82.01 -55.45
C SER A 55 -9.15 -81.95 -56.70
N ASP A 56 -7.96 -81.34 -56.56
CA ASP A 56 -6.67 -81.70 -57.21
C ASP A 56 -6.60 -81.75 -58.77
N PRO A 57 -5.40 -81.62 -59.41
CA PRO A 57 -4.08 -81.86 -58.83
C PRO A 57 -3.00 -80.79 -59.11
N GLU A 58 -1.82 -81.10 -58.60
CA GLU A 58 -0.56 -80.36 -58.70
C GLU A 58 -0.18 -79.85 -60.10
N THR A 59 0.49 -78.70 -60.13
CA THR A 59 1.58 -78.47 -61.08
C THR A 59 2.75 -77.82 -60.35
N GLN A 60 3.66 -78.65 -59.86
CA GLN A 60 4.92 -78.20 -59.27
C GLN A 60 5.83 -77.63 -60.38
N LEU A 61 6.01 -76.32 -60.44
CA LEU A 61 7.10 -75.69 -61.20
C LEU A 61 8.23 -75.27 -60.26
N GLN A 62 9.39 -75.90 -60.47
CA GLN A 62 10.54 -75.82 -59.57
C GLN A 62 11.28 -74.48 -59.67
N TYR A 63 11.15 -73.65 -58.64
CA TYR A 63 12.12 -72.59 -58.29
C TYR A 63 12.42 -72.65 -56.78
N SER A 64 12.91 -73.80 -56.31
CA SER A 64 13.03 -74.13 -54.88
C SER A 64 14.22 -73.48 -54.15
N GLY A 65 15.22 -72.94 -54.87
CA GLY A 65 16.34 -72.23 -54.27
C GLY A 65 15.92 -70.88 -53.67
N ASP A 66 15.56 -69.94 -54.55
CA ASP A 66 15.39 -68.54 -54.16
C ASP A 66 14.18 -68.27 -53.27
N SER A 67 13.05 -68.97 -53.50
CA SER A 67 11.85 -68.82 -52.65
C SER A 67 12.09 -69.25 -51.20
N ILE A 68 12.89 -70.31 -50.99
CA ILE A 68 13.28 -70.78 -49.64
C ILE A 68 14.27 -69.80 -49.00
N LEU A 69 15.18 -69.21 -49.77
CA LEU A 69 16.10 -68.17 -49.27
C LEU A 69 15.37 -66.87 -48.91
N ILE A 70 14.46 -66.40 -49.76
CA ILE A 70 13.63 -65.21 -49.54
C ILE A 70 12.73 -65.39 -48.31
N SER A 71 12.12 -66.55 -48.13
CA SER A 71 11.28 -66.82 -46.95
C SER A 71 12.08 -66.96 -45.66
N LYS A 72 13.30 -67.52 -45.69
CA LYS A 72 14.25 -67.49 -44.57
C LYS A 72 14.70 -66.05 -44.24
N PHE A 73 15.05 -65.26 -45.25
CA PHE A 73 15.45 -63.86 -45.09
C PHE A 73 14.31 -62.99 -44.53
N LYS A 74 13.09 -63.14 -45.05
CA LYS A 74 11.88 -62.50 -44.50
C LYS A 74 11.65 -62.88 -43.03
N ARG A 75 11.88 -64.15 -42.66
CA ARG A 75 11.77 -64.60 -41.26
C ARG A 75 12.83 -63.94 -40.37
N LEU A 76 14.08 -63.88 -40.80
CA LEU A 76 15.17 -63.22 -40.07
C LEU A 76 14.92 -61.71 -39.91
N LEU A 77 14.51 -61.01 -40.98
CA LEU A 77 14.12 -59.61 -40.89
C LEU A 77 12.93 -59.41 -39.93
N GLN A 78 11.93 -60.29 -39.95
CA GLN A 78 10.81 -60.19 -39.04
C GLN A 78 11.24 -60.42 -37.58
N THR A 79 12.14 -61.37 -37.30
CA THR A 79 12.64 -61.61 -35.93
C THR A 79 13.51 -60.46 -35.44
N GLU A 80 14.37 -59.89 -36.29
CA GLU A 80 15.19 -58.74 -35.91
C GLU A 80 14.34 -57.48 -35.72
N LEU A 81 13.39 -57.19 -36.62
CA LEU A 81 12.47 -56.06 -36.49
C LEU A 81 11.62 -56.18 -35.23
N ASN A 82 11.05 -57.37 -34.96
CA ASN A 82 10.31 -57.62 -33.72
C ASN A 82 11.20 -57.46 -32.48
N THR A 83 12.46 -57.93 -32.52
CA THR A 83 13.44 -57.78 -31.42
C THR A 83 13.79 -56.31 -31.16
N VAL A 84 14.02 -55.53 -32.21
CA VAL A 84 14.31 -54.09 -32.12
C VAL A 84 13.09 -53.32 -31.64
N ALA A 85 11.90 -53.61 -32.16
CA ALA A 85 10.64 -53.02 -31.72
C ALA A 85 10.36 -53.30 -30.24
N ALA A 86 10.58 -54.53 -29.77
CA ALA A 86 10.46 -54.89 -28.36
C ALA A 86 11.44 -54.09 -27.49
N LYS A 87 12.74 -54.08 -27.84
CA LYS A 87 13.75 -53.30 -27.11
C LYS A 87 13.43 -51.80 -27.04
N ILE A 88 12.95 -51.20 -28.14
CA ILE A 88 12.52 -49.80 -28.16
C ILE A 88 11.30 -49.60 -27.26
N THR A 89 10.30 -50.49 -27.33
CA THR A 89 9.08 -50.41 -26.50
C THR A 89 9.41 -50.56 -25.02
N ASP A 90 10.27 -51.52 -24.64
CA ASP A 90 10.71 -51.72 -23.26
C ASP A 90 11.48 -50.49 -22.74
N HIS A 91 12.38 -49.93 -23.55
CA HIS A 91 13.14 -48.74 -23.17
C HIS A 91 12.22 -47.51 -22.99
N VAL A 92 11.35 -47.23 -23.97
CA VAL A 92 10.41 -46.10 -23.92
C VAL A 92 9.41 -46.25 -22.79
N THR A 93 8.88 -47.45 -22.53
CA THR A 93 7.97 -47.67 -21.38
C THR A 93 8.70 -47.52 -20.04
N GLN A 94 10.00 -47.85 -19.96
CA GLN A 94 10.79 -47.60 -18.77
C GLN A 94 11.09 -46.10 -18.56
N GLU A 95 11.38 -45.34 -19.62
CA GLU A 95 11.55 -43.88 -19.54
C GLU A 95 10.25 -43.17 -19.16
N ILE A 96 9.10 -43.58 -19.72
CA ILE A 96 7.79 -43.05 -19.35
C ILE A 96 7.49 -43.31 -17.86
N ARG A 97 7.90 -44.46 -17.31
CA ARG A 97 7.77 -44.77 -15.88
C ARG A 97 8.67 -43.88 -15.01
N ASP A 98 9.93 -43.68 -15.37
CA ASP A 98 10.84 -42.76 -14.66
C ASP A 98 10.31 -41.33 -14.67
N LEU A 99 9.89 -40.84 -15.84
CA LEU A 99 9.31 -39.51 -15.99
C LEU A 99 8.01 -39.37 -15.19
N GLY A 100 7.15 -40.39 -15.17
CA GLY A 100 5.95 -40.42 -14.33
C GLY A 100 6.26 -40.31 -12.84
N GLN A 101 7.22 -41.10 -12.33
CA GLN A 101 7.65 -41.05 -10.92
C GLN A 101 8.26 -39.69 -10.55
N ARG A 102 9.11 -39.14 -11.44
CA ARG A 102 9.72 -37.83 -11.25
C ARG A 102 8.71 -36.69 -11.31
N THR A 103 7.66 -36.83 -12.13
CA THR A 103 6.57 -35.85 -12.24
C THR A 103 5.73 -35.84 -10.96
N ALA A 104 5.29 -37.00 -10.48
CA ALA A 104 4.59 -37.12 -9.19
C ALA A 104 5.42 -36.53 -8.03
N ALA A 105 6.72 -36.84 -7.95
CA ALA A 105 7.63 -36.28 -6.94
C ALA A 105 7.92 -34.77 -7.09
N ILE A 106 7.55 -34.16 -8.22
CA ILE A 106 7.56 -32.69 -8.43
C ILE A 106 6.20 -32.12 -8.03
N GLU A 107 5.09 -32.76 -8.41
CA GLU A 107 3.72 -32.38 -8.03
C GLU A 107 3.57 -32.33 -6.50
N ASP A 108 3.99 -33.38 -5.79
CA ASP A 108 4.02 -33.43 -4.31
C ASP A 108 4.78 -32.23 -3.73
N LYS A 109 5.95 -31.89 -4.29
CA LYS A 109 6.79 -30.76 -3.85
C LYS A 109 6.15 -29.40 -4.18
N VAL A 110 5.40 -29.30 -5.27
CA VAL A 110 4.68 -28.08 -5.64
C VAL A 110 3.53 -27.84 -4.66
N ASP A 111 2.76 -28.87 -4.31
CA ASP A 111 1.68 -28.77 -3.30
C ASP A 111 2.24 -28.42 -1.91
N ASP A 112 3.39 -28.98 -1.54
CA ASP A 112 4.14 -28.64 -0.34
C ASP A 112 4.58 -27.15 -0.32
N LEU A 113 5.06 -26.65 -1.46
CA LEU A 113 5.49 -25.25 -1.62
C LEU A 113 4.30 -24.28 -1.64
N ILE A 114 3.18 -24.65 -2.26
CA ILE A 114 1.92 -23.88 -2.23
C ILE A 114 1.46 -23.75 -0.77
N SER A 115 1.44 -24.85 -0.03
CA SER A 115 1.03 -24.89 1.38
C SER A 115 1.93 -23.99 2.26
N LYS A 116 3.25 -24.10 2.12
CA LYS A 116 4.22 -23.25 2.84
C LYS A 116 4.11 -21.78 2.46
N THR A 117 3.86 -21.46 1.19
CA THR A 117 3.68 -20.09 0.72
C THR A 117 2.42 -19.45 1.32
N ALA A 118 1.31 -20.18 1.35
CA ALA A 118 0.08 -19.73 1.99
C ALA A 118 0.25 -19.49 3.51
N GLU A 119 1.02 -20.35 4.20
CA GLU A 119 1.37 -20.12 5.60
C GLU A 119 2.24 -18.86 5.78
N HIS A 120 3.26 -18.68 4.96
CA HIS A 120 4.13 -17.50 4.99
C HIS A 120 3.34 -16.21 4.72
N ASP A 121 2.36 -16.20 3.82
CA ASP A 121 1.50 -15.03 3.57
C ASP A 121 0.68 -14.64 4.81
N ILE A 122 0.15 -15.62 5.55
CA ILE A 122 -0.55 -15.40 6.82
C ILE A 122 0.42 -14.82 7.87
N GLN A 123 1.60 -15.41 8.02
CA GLN A 123 2.63 -14.93 8.95
C GLN A 123 3.10 -13.50 8.60
N LEU A 124 3.31 -13.19 7.32
CA LEU A 124 3.67 -11.85 6.84
C LEU A 124 2.56 -10.82 7.09
N ALA A 125 1.29 -11.19 6.92
CA ALA A 125 0.16 -10.33 7.26
C ALA A 125 0.10 -10.04 8.77
N GLN A 126 0.33 -11.06 9.60
CA GLN A 126 0.41 -10.92 11.06
C GLN A 126 1.58 -10.03 11.50
N LEU A 127 2.78 -10.24 10.95
CA LEU A 127 3.97 -9.44 11.25
C LEU A 127 3.80 -7.97 10.84
N LYS A 128 3.23 -7.71 9.65
CA LYS A 128 2.90 -6.33 9.20
C LYS A 128 1.97 -5.64 10.19
N ARG A 129 0.92 -6.34 10.67
CA ARG A 129 -0.01 -5.81 11.67
C ARG A 129 0.67 -5.54 13.02
N GLN A 130 1.50 -6.46 13.50
CA GLN A 130 2.26 -6.26 14.74
C GLN A 130 3.20 -5.06 14.64
N LEU A 131 3.88 -4.87 13.51
CA LEU A 131 4.72 -3.70 13.26
C LEU A 131 3.92 -2.38 13.26
N THR A 132 2.74 -2.33 12.63
CA THR A 132 1.90 -1.12 12.68
C THR A 132 1.37 -0.85 14.08
N ASP A 133 0.92 -1.88 14.80
CA ASP A 133 0.42 -1.75 16.18
C ASP A 133 1.54 -1.27 17.13
N MET A 134 2.78 -1.77 16.96
CA MET A 134 3.94 -1.28 17.71
C MET A 134 4.32 0.16 17.34
N GLN A 135 4.29 0.52 16.06
CA GLN A 135 4.62 1.87 15.60
C GLN A 135 3.64 2.92 16.15
N ASP A 136 2.33 2.65 16.10
CA ASP A 136 1.31 3.56 16.64
C ASP A 136 1.40 3.65 18.18
N ASN A 137 1.70 2.55 18.88
CA ASN A 137 1.93 2.57 20.34
C ASN A 137 3.17 3.39 20.74
N LEU A 138 4.29 3.29 19.99
CA LEU A 138 5.48 4.10 20.22
C LEU A 138 5.21 5.59 19.98
N GLU A 139 4.50 5.94 18.89
CA GLU A 139 4.07 7.31 18.61
C GLU A 139 3.16 7.87 19.73
N ASP A 140 2.23 7.06 20.24
CA ASP A 140 1.33 7.45 21.33
C ASP A 140 2.06 7.66 22.66
N GLN A 141 2.99 6.76 23.02
CA GLN A 141 3.84 6.91 24.20
C GLN A 141 4.70 8.17 24.12
N GLU A 142 5.33 8.44 22.97
CA GLU A 142 6.11 9.65 22.76
C GLU A 142 5.23 10.91 22.91
N ASN A 143 4.05 10.94 22.28
CA ASN A 143 3.13 12.07 22.39
C ASN A 143 2.57 12.26 23.81
N ARG A 144 2.33 11.18 24.58
CA ARG A 144 1.92 11.29 25.99
C ARG A 144 3.05 11.88 26.84
N SER A 145 4.29 11.44 26.64
CA SER A 145 5.48 11.97 27.32
C SER A 145 5.68 13.47 27.02
N ARG A 146 5.40 13.90 25.78
CA ARG A 146 5.47 15.30 25.33
C ARG A 146 4.22 16.15 25.62
N ARG A 147 3.13 15.59 26.16
CA ARG A 147 1.81 16.26 26.21
C ARG A 147 1.79 17.61 26.95
N ASN A 148 2.62 17.74 27.98
CA ASN A 148 2.79 18.96 28.78
C ASN A 148 3.88 19.90 28.25
N ASN A 149 4.58 19.53 27.18
CA ASN A 149 5.58 20.38 26.54
C ASN A 149 4.90 21.40 25.61
N ILE A 150 5.44 22.61 25.60
CA ILE A 150 5.24 23.60 24.55
C ILE A 150 6.55 23.83 23.80
N ARG A 151 6.44 24.21 22.54
CA ARG A 151 7.54 24.46 21.62
C ARG A 151 7.45 25.87 21.07
N ILE A 152 8.38 26.73 21.44
CA ILE A 152 8.42 28.15 21.07
C ILE A 152 9.41 28.32 19.92
N ARG A 153 8.96 28.91 18.80
CA ARG A 153 9.76 29.16 17.60
C ARG A 153 9.94 30.66 17.37
N GLY A 154 11.11 31.07 16.89
CA GLY A 154 11.39 32.44 16.42
C GLY A 154 12.30 33.26 17.34
N LEU A 155 12.43 32.87 18.62
CA LEU A 155 13.28 33.56 19.58
C LEU A 155 14.77 33.34 19.30
N PRO A 156 15.59 34.41 19.19
CA PRO A 156 17.01 34.31 18.84
C PRO A 156 17.83 33.59 19.89
N ASP A 157 18.97 33.02 19.48
CA ASP A 157 19.90 32.31 20.36
C ASP A 157 20.62 33.21 21.39
N VAL A 158 20.49 34.54 21.26
CA VAL A 158 20.99 35.55 22.22
C VAL A 158 20.29 35.45 23.58
N ILE A 159 19.03 34.98 23.60
CA ILE A 159 18.29 34.74 24.85
C ILE A 159 18.82 33.46 25.51
N GLN A 160 19.69 33.62 26.51
CA GLN A 160 20.32 32.49 27.23
C GLN A 160 19.61 32.14 28.53
N ASN A 161 19.09 33.13 29.27
CA ASN A 161 18.40 32.94 30.57
C ASN A 161 16.95 32.45 30.40
N LEU A 162 16.76 31.30 29.73
CA LEU A 162 15.45 30.75 29.40
C LEU A 162 14.56 30.53 30.63
N GLN A 163 15.16 30.17 31.76
CA GLN A 163 14.51 29.89 33.03
C GLN A 163 13.81 31.13 33.62
N GLU A 164 14.29 32.33 33.31
CA GLU A 164 13.73 33.61 33.78
C GLU A 164 12.88 34.27 32.69
N GLU A 165 13.35 34.25 31.43
CA GLU A 165 12.69 34.93 30.32
C GLU A 165 11.44 34.21 29.80
N ILE A 166 11.43 32.88 29.76
CA ILE A 166 10.24 32.13 29.31
C ILE A 166 9.05 32.30 30.26
N PRO A 167 9.17 32.23 31.60
CA PRO A 167 8.01 32.52 32.46
C PRO A 167 7.50 33.97 32.29
N GLN A 168 8.39 34.95 32.11
CA GLN A 168 7.97 36.34 31.83
C GLN A 168 7.18 36.46 30.51
N LEU A 169 7.68 35.83 29.44
CA LEU A 169 7.00 35.75 28.15
C LEU A 169 5.64 35.07 28.26
N LEU A 170 5.52 33.98 29.02
CA LEU A 170 4.26 33.26 29.18
C LEU A 170 3.23 34.07 30.00
N LYS A 171 3.68 34.81 31.02
CA LYS A 171 2.84 35.78 31.75
C LYS A 171 2.35 36.93 30.86
N SER A 172 3.14 37.40 29.89
CA SER A 172 2.67 38.45 28.97
C SER A 172 1.59 37.97 27.98
N ILE A 173 1.43 36.65 27.79
CA ILE A 173 0.33 36.06 27.01
C ILE A 173 -0.91 35.85 27.88
N VAL A 174 -0.73 35.45 29.15
CA VAL A 174 -1.82 35.18 30.10
C VAL A 174 -1.50 35.87 31.43
N PRO A 175 -1.89 37.15 31.61
CA PRO A 175 -1.52 37.94 32.79
C PRO A 175 -2.05 37.37 34.12
N ASP A 176 -3.20 36.67 34.08
CA ASP A 176 -3.86 36.10 35.26
C ASP A 176 -3.18 34.83 35.82
N ILE A 177 -2.15 34.30 35.15
CA ILE A 177 -1.41 33.13 35.63
C ILE A 177 -0.49 33.52 36.78
N THR A 178 -0.71 32.89 37.93
CA THR A 178 0.17 33.05 39.11
C THR A 178 1.47 32.26 38.97
N ASP A 179 2.52 32.69 39.68
CA ASP A 179 3.82 32.00 39.74
C ASP A 179 3.69 30.55 40.21
N SER A 180 2.78 30.28 41.13
CA SER A 180 2.44 28.93 41.60
C SER A 180 1.74 28.06 40.54
N GLN A 181 1.11 28.67 39.53
CA GLN A 181 0.51 27.96 38.39
C GLN A 181 1.49 27.80 37.22
N LEU A 182 2.52 28.65 37.12
CA LEU A 182 3.53 28.66 36.05
C LEU A 182 4.80 27.87 36.39
N LEU A 183 4.66 26.76 37.11
CA LEU A 183 5.77 25.86 37.38
C LEU A 183 6.19 25.14 36.09
N MET A 184 7.51 25.10 35.84
CA MET A 184 8.12 24.39 34.71
C MET A 184 9.15 23.40 35.21
N ASP A 185 9.01 22.14 34.78
CA ASP A 185 9.95 21.07 35.15
C ASP A 185 11.31 21.28 34.45
N ARG A 186 11.30 21.74 33.19
CA ARG A 186 12.50 21.95 32.35
C ARG A 186 12.26 22.98 31.25
N VAL A 187 13.26 23.81 30.95
CA VAL A 187 13.29 24.71 29.78
C VAL A 187 14.66 24.62 29.11
N HIS A 188 14.70 24.41 27.79
CA HIS A 188 15.96 24.25 27.02
C HIS A 188 15.74 24.52 25.52
N ARG A 189 16.82 24.82 24.79
CA ARG A 189 16.79 24.83 23.31
C ARG A 189 16.79 23.41 22.77
N ALA A 190 16.12 23.20 21.63
CA ALA A 190 16.11 21.91 20.95
C ALA A 190 17.53 21.44 20.59
N LEU A 191 17.78 20.15 20.81
CA LEU A 191 19.08 19.52 20.55
C LEU A 191 19.36 19.39 19.04
N GLY A 192 20.63 19.36 18.68
CA GLY A 192 21.12 19.21 17.30
C GLY A 192 22.18 20.25 16.90
N PRO A 193 22.95 20.00 15.82
CA PRO A 193 23.96 20.94 15.34
C PRO A 193 23.31 22.22 14.81
N ARG A 194 23.91 23.38 15.09
CA ARG A 194 23.53 24.64 14.44
C ARG A 194 24.10 24.63 13.03
N ARG A 195 23.26 24.94 12.03
CA ARG A 195 23.71 25.23 10.67
C ARG A 195 23.83 26.73 10.51
N GLU A 196 24.85 27.19 9.83
CA GLU A 196 25.01 28.61 9.51
C GLU A 196 23.88 29.08 8.58
N GLY A 197 23.38 30.30 8.77
CA GLY A 197 22.20 30.82 8.06
C GLY A 197 20.85 30.16 8.40
N ALA A 198 20.80 29.14 9.26
CA ALA A 198 19.54 28.52 9.68
C ALA A 198 18.76 29.39 10.70
N PRO A 199 17.43 29.26 10.77
CA PRO A 199 16.63 29.96 11.78
C PRO A 199 17.04 29.56 13.22
N PRO A 200 16.76 30.41 14.23
CA PRO A 200 17.05 30.13 15.63
C PRO A 200 16.45 28.79 16.11
N LYS A 201 17.10 28.15 17.07
CA LYS A 201 16.62 26.88 17.62
C LYS A 201 15.31 27.09 18.38
N ASP A 202 14.31 26.27 18.07
CA ASP A 202 13.08 26.21 18.86
C ASP A 202 13.41 25.91 20.34
N ILE A 203 12.71 26.55 21.26
CA ILE A 203 12.80 26.30 22.71
C ILE A 203 11.70 25.32 23.12
N ILE A 204 12.04 24.34 23.94
CA ILE A 204 11.12 23.36 24.51
C ILE A 204 11.01 23.61 26.01
N ALA A 205 9.80 23.95 26.45
CA ALA A 205 9.46 24.14 27.86
C ALA A 205 8.44 23.08 28.28
N ARG A 206 8.73 22.34 29.36
CA ARG A 206 7.80 21.39 29.98
C ARG A 206 7.12 22.06 31.16
N LEU A 207 5.82 22.31 31.02
CA LEU A 207 4.99 22.87 32.08
C LEU A 207 4.57 21.76 33.05
N HIS A 208 4.51 22.07 34.33
CA HIS A 208 4.11 21.11 35.36
C HIS A 208 2.63 20.74 35.22
N TYR A 209 1.77 21.76 35.15
CA TYR A 209 0.32 21.59 35.05
C TYR A 209 -0.18 21.63 33.59
N TYR A 210 -0.96 20.61 33.21
CA TYR A 210 -1.58 20.52 31.88
C TYR A 210 -2.61 21.62 31.63
N SER A 211 -3.32 22.09 32.67
CA SER A 211 -4.28 23.20 32.60
C SER A 211 -3.59 24.51 32.20
N THR A 212 -2.51 24.90 32.88
CA THR A 212 -1.66 26.05 32.55
C THR A 212 -1.19 25.98 31.10
N LYS A 213 -0.73 24.80 30.67
CA LYS A 213 -0.29 24.56 29.29
C LYS A 213 -1.40 24.76 28.26
N GLU A 214 -2.61 24.24 28.48
CA GLU A 214 -3.72 24.43 27.54
C GLU A 214 -4.25 25.87 27.56
N ALA A 215 -4.22 26.57 28.70
CA ALA A 215 -4.55 28.00 28.77
C ALA A 215 -3.60 28.85 27.92
N ILE A 216 -2.28 28.67 28.09
CA ILE A 216 -1.23 29.30 27.26
C ILE A 216 -1.43 28.97 25.77
N MET A 217 -1.64 27.69 25.44
CA MET A 217 -1.87 27.25 24.05
C MET A 217 -3.18 27.80 23.45
N SER A 218 -4.17 28.12 24.28
CA SER A 218 -5.43 28.73 23.83
C SER A 218 -5.24 30.23 23.56
N ALA A 219 -4.66 30.96 24.52
CA ALA A 219 -4.36 32.39 24.38
C ALA A 219 -3.39 32.65 23.21
N SER A 220 -2.34 31.84 23.06
CA SER A 220 -1.41 31.91 21.91
C SER A 220 -2.06 31.66 20.54
N ARG A 221 -3.26 31.06 20.47
CA ARG A 221 -4.03 30.90 19.21
C ARG A 221 -5.03 32.02 18.98
N ALA A 222 -5.47 32.69 20.06
CA ALA A 222 -6.35 33.86 19.99
C ALA A 222 -5.56 35.12 19.60
N THR A 223 -4.34 35.26 20.11
CA THR A 223 -3.44 36.37 19.77
C THR A 223 -2.80 36.13 18.38
N SER A 224 -3.05 37.05 17.44
CA SER A 224 -2.54 36.96 16.06
C SER A 224 -1.06 37.36 15.93
N HIS A 225 -0.56 38.21 16.83
CA HIS A 225 0.81 38.71 16.82
C HIS A 225 1.46 38.50 18.19
N LEU A 226 2.46 37.61 18.24
CA LEU A 226 3.22 37.32 19.45
C LEU A 226 4.63 37.86 19.30
N GLU A 227 4.98 38.86 20.11
CA GLU A 227 6.27 39.53 20.10
C GLU A 227 6.87 39.55 21.51
N TYR A 228 8.19 39.35 21.62
CA TYR A 228 8.93 39.48 22.86
C TYR A 228 10.30 40.10 22.55
N LYS A 229 10.62 41.23 23.20
CA LYS A 229 11.86 42.00 23.02
C LYS A 229 12.20 42.30 21.53
N GLY A 230 11.22 42.72 20.72
CA GLY A 230 11.44 43.02 19.29
C GLY A 230 11.43 41.79 18.36
N HIS A 231 11.18 40.59 18.89
CA HIS A 231 11.22 39.33 18.13
C HIS A 231 9.85 38.66 18.07
N GLN A 232 9.36 38.43 16.85
CA GLN A 232 8.16 37.64 16.61
C GLN A 232 8.40 36.16 16.92
N TYR A 233 7.44 35.53 17.57
CA TYR A 233 7.51 34.10 17.90
C TYR A 233 6.17 33.39 17.68
N SER A 234 6.16 32.07 17.83
CA SER A 234 4.94 31.25 17.77
C SER A 234 5.06 30.07 18.71
N ILE A 235 3.97 29.73 19.41
CA ILE A 235 3.92 28.58 20.31
C ILE A 235 3.14 27.43 19.66
N TYR A 236 3.76 26.25 19.66
CA TYR A 236 3.19 25.00 19.18
C TYR A 236 3.17 23.95 20.29
N ALA A 237 2.35 22.91 20.12
CA ALA A 237 2.53 21.68 20.92
C ALA A 237 3.79 20.95 20.44
N ASP A 238 4.60 20.44 21.37
CA ASP A 238 5.67 19.50 21.03
C ASP A 238 5.05 18.13 20.74
N LEU A 239 5.27 17.62 19.52
CA LEU A 239 4.66 16.38 19.02
C LEU A 239 5.75 15.44 18.54
N ALA A 240 5.47 14.13 18.56
CA ALA A 240 6.35 13.13 18.00
C ALA A 240 6.69 13.42 16.52
N ALA A 241 7.91 13.08 16.10
CA ALA A 241 8.39 13.37 14.74
C ALA A 241 7.51 12.69 13.67
N LEU A 242 7.08 11.45 13.93
CA LEU A 242 6.15 10.71 13.08
C LEU A 242 4.79 11.43 12.97
N THR A 243 4.22 11.94 14.06
CA THR A 243 2.97 12.71 14.03
C THR A 243 3.11 13.96 13.18
N ILE A 244 4.25 14.67 13.27
CA ILE A 244 4.51 15.86 12.45
C ILE A 244 4.60 15.47 10.97
N GLN A 245 5.25 14.36 10.62
CA GLN A 245 5.30 13.84 9.25
C GLN A 245 3.90 13.45 8.74
N LYS A 246 3.15 12.63 9.49
CA LYS A 246 1.77 12.23 9.16
C LYS A 246 0.87 13.48 8.95
N ARG A 247 0.96 14.51 9.80
CA ARG A 247 0.23 15.79 9.62
C ARG A 247 0.67 16.60 8.39
N LYS A 248 1.96 16.59 8.02
CA LYS A 248 2.44 17.24 6.80
C LYS A 248 1.84 16.60 5.54
N LEU A 249 1.74 15.27 5.50
CA LEU A 249 1.13 14.54 4.39
C LEU A 249 -0.36 14.87 4.25
N MET A 250 -1.07 15.11 5.36
CA MET A 250 -2.48 15.53 5.36
C MET A 250 -2.73 16.97 4.87
N LYS A 251 -1.68 17.79 4.62
CA LYS A 251 -1.83 19.20 4.25
C LYS A 251 -2.83 19.47 3.11
N PRO A 252 -2.88 18.70 1.99
CA PRO A 252 -3.88 18.92 0.93
C PRO A 252 -5.32 18.80 1.42
N VAL A 253 -5.60 17.80 2.27
CA VAL A 253 -6.92 17.57 2.90
C VAL A 253 -7.28 18.75 3.82
N LEU A 254 -6.32 19.23 4.62
CA LEU A 254 -6.51 20.36 5.53
C LEU A 254 -6.79 21.68 4.79
N THR A 255 -6.14 21.91 3.64
CA THR A 255 -6.38 23.11 2.81
C THR A 255 -7.85 23.16 2.37
N ILE A 256 -8.39 22.03 1.88
CA ILE A 256 -9.79 21.93 1.44
C ILE A 256 -10.75 22.13 2.62
N LEU A 257 -10.54 21.44 3.74
CA LEU A 257 -11.38 21.60 4.94
C LEU A 257 -11.38 23.06 5.42
N THR A 258 -10.23 23.73 5.39
CA THR A 258 -10.09 25.13 5.81
C THR A 258 -10.74 26.10 4.83
N SER A 259 -10.64 25.89 3.51
CA SER A 259 -11.31 26.75 2.51
C SER A 259 -12.84 26.67 2.62
N HIS A 260 -13.37 25.50 2.96
CA HIS A 260 -14.81 25.29 3.24
C HIS A 260 -15.21 25.63 4.69
N ARG A 261 -14.30 26.22 5.49
CA ARG A 261 -14.50 26.59 6.92
C ARG A 261 -14.93 25.43 7.83
N ILE A 262 -14.62 24.19 7.44
CA ILE A 262 -14.93 22.98 8.20
C ILE A 262 -13.89 22.81 9.31
N ARG A 263 -14.36 22.77 10.57
CA ARG A 263 -13.49 22.48 11.72
C ARG A 263 -13.13 21.01 11.76
N TYR A 264 -11.84 20.73 11.94
CA TYR A 264 -11.29 19.39 12.10
C TYR A 264 -10.61 19.22 13.46
N ARG A 265 -10.34 17.97 13.85
CA ARG A 265 -9.58 17.58 15.05
C ARG A 265 -8.66 16.41 14.71
N TRP A 266 -7.60 16.26 15.51
CA TRP A 266 -6.72 15.10 15.44
C TRP A 266 -7.11 14.10 16.54
N GLY A 267 -7.17 12.81 16.20
CA GLY A 267 -7.46 11.72 17.13
C GLY A 267 -6.39 10.63 17.14
N TYR A 268 -6.56 9.67 18.05
CA TYR A 268 -5.75 8.46 18.19
C TYR A 268 -6.56 7.19 17.84
N PRO A 269 -5.97 6.15 17.21
CA PRO A 269 -4.73 6.19 16.39
C PRO A 269 -4.78 7.29 15.33
N PHE A 270 -3.66 7.61 14.68
CA PHE A 270 -3.53 8.82 13.85
C PHE A 270 -4.68 8.95 12.85
N LYS A 271 -5.57 9.92 13.11
CA LYS A 271 -6.73 10.19 12.28
C LYS A 271 -7.12 11.66 12.33
N LEU A 272 -7.52 12.19 11.19
CA LEU A 272 -8.15 13.48 11.04
C LEU A 272 -9.66 13.29 11.09
N THR A 273 -10.36 13.87 12.08
CA THR A 273 -11.82 13.83 12.19
C THR A 273 -12.43 15.20 11.91
N PHE A 274 -13.58 15.23 11.24
CA PHE A 274 -14.35 16.46 11.02
C PHE A 274 -15.84 16.17 10.95
N MET A 275 -16.66 17.21 11.13
CA MET A 275 -18.11 17.14 10.99
C MET A 275 -18.53 17.80 9.69
N PHE A 276 -19.34 17.13 8.89
CA PHE A 276 -19.96 17.69 7.68
C PHE A 276 -21.40 17.23 7.60
N GLN A 277 -22.34 18.16 7.36
CA GLN A 277 -23.79 17.86 7.30
C GLN A 277 -24.30 17.03 8.51
N ASN A 278 -23.89 17.41 9.72
CA ASN A 278 -24.15 16.71 10.99
C ASN A 278 -23.68 15.24 11.06
N ARG A 279 -22.81 14.79 10.15
CA ARG A 279 -22.20 13.45 10.17
C ARG A 279 -20.70 13.54 10.47
N PRO A 280 -20.16 12.65 11.34
CA PRO A 280 -18.73 12.55 11.58
C PRO A 280 -18.06 11.81 10.42
N TYR A 281 -16.95 12.36 9.95
CA TYR A 281 -16.05 11.72 8.99
C TYR A 281 -14.64 11.63 9.57
N SER A 282 -13.90 10.62 9.16
CA SER A 282 -12.50 10.42 9.53
C SER A 282 -11.67 9.97 8.34
N ALA A 283 -10.40 10.35 8.31
CA ALA A 283 -9.40 9.79 7.40
C ALA A 283 -8.08 9.56 8.16
N THR A 284 -7.42 8.44 7.87
CA THR A 284 -6.10 8.05 8.40
C THR A 284 -4.98 8.46 7.46
N THR A 285 -5.21 8.37 6.15
CA THR A 285 -4.24 8.73 5.10
C THR A 285 -4.69 9.93 4.28
N ALA A 286 -3.73 10.56 3.57
CA ALA A 286 -4.01 11.68 2.69
C ALA A 286 -4.87 11.25 1.48
N GLN A 287 -4.63 10.05 0.94
CA GLN A 287 -5.40 9.50 -0.18
C GLN A 287 -6.86 9.24 0.23
N GLU A 288 -7.09 8.48 1.30
CA GLU A 288 -8.42 8.24 1.87
C GLU A 288 -9.17 9.55 2.14
N GLY A 289 -8.47 10.56 2.69
CA GLY A 289 -9.02 11.88 2.93
C GLY A 289 -9.44 12.62 1.65
N LEU A 290 -8.64 12.56 0.57
CA LEU A 290 -8.97 13.19 -0.71
C LEU A 290 -10.10 12.48 -1.45
N GLU A 291 -10.13 11.15 -1.43
CA GLU A 291 -11.23 10.34 -1.98
C GLU A 291 -12.55 10.64 -1.24
N LEU A 292 -12.49 10.72 0.09
CA LEU A 292 -13.64 11.07 0.93
C LEU A 292 -14.13 12.49 0.64
N LEU A 293 -13.24 13.49 0.52
CA LEU A 293 -13.62 14.86 0.17
C LEU A 293 -14.25 14.96 -1.23
N THR A 294 -13.71 14.24 -2.21
CA THR A 294 -14.28 14.12 -3.56
C THR A 294 -15.71 13.56 -3.49
N ARG A 295 -15.94 12.49 -2.72
CA ARG A 295 -17.28 11.92 -2.49
C ARG A 295 -18.24 12.89 -1.79
N LEU A 296 -17.74 13.76 -0.92
CA LEU A 296 -18.52 14.85 -0.29
C LEU A 296 -18.69 16.09 -1.19
N LYS A 297 -18.21 16.06 -2.44
CA LYS A 297 -18.19 17.19 -3.39
C LYS A 297 -17.44 18.42 -2.89
N LEU A 298 -16.50 18.24 -1.96
CA LEU A 298 -15.63 19.28 -1.41
C LEU A 298 -14.38 19.40 -2.30
N GLN A 299 -14.47 20.24 -3.31
CA GLN A 299 -13.35 20.50 -4.23
C GLN A 299 -12.30 21.42 -3.60
N GLN A 300 -11.05 21.32 -4.09
CA GLN A 300 -10.05 22.37 -3.85
C GLN A 300 -10.58 23.69 -4.46
N PRO A 301 -10.32 24.85 -3.83
CA PRO A 301 -10.48 26.12 -4.53
C PRO A 301 -9.58 26.06 -5.76
N THR A 302 -10.17 26.22 -6.95
CA THR A 302 -9.38 26.37 -8.17
C THR A 302 -8.40 27.53 -7.97
N PRO A 303 -7.14 27.43 -8.43
CA PRO A 303 -6.29 28.60 -8.51
C PRO A 303 -6.93 29.54 -9.54
N THR A 304 -7.66 30.55 -9.05
CA THR A 304 -8.19 31.61 -9.88
C THR A 304 -7.00 32.27 -10.57
N THR A 305 -6.84 32.02 -11.87
CA THR A 305 -5.84 32.67 -12.69
C THR A 305 -6.06 34.18 -12.55
N PRO A 306 -5.10 34.96 -12.00
CA PRO A 306 -5.23 36.40 -12.02
C PRO A 306 -5.22 36.81 -13.49
N ASN A 307 -6.32 37.42 -13.93
CA ASN A 307 -6.55 37.76 -15.33
C ASN A 307 -5.41 38.69 -15.79
N THR A 308 -4.58 38.23 -16.74
CA THR A 308 -3.39 38.97 -17.17
C THR A 308 -3.80 40.16 -18.04
N THR A 309 -4.09 41.28 -17.40
CA THR A 309 -4.06 42.58 -18.09
C THR A 309 -2.59 42.92 -18.37
N PRO A 310 -2.17 43.08 -19.63
CA PRO A 310 -0.78 43.39 -19.94
C PRO A 310 -0.44 44.80 -19.44
N ARG A 311 0.29 44.87 -18.32
CA ARG A 311 0.84 46.13 -17.81
C ARG A 311 1.86 46.65 -18.84
N LYS A 312 1.54 47.76 -19.49
CA LYS A 312 2.43 48.44 -20.44
C LYS A 312 3.81 48.62 -19.81
N SER A 313 4.85 48.22 -20.54
CA SER A 313 6.23 48.48 -20.20
C SER A 313 6.49 49.99 -20.19
N SER A 314 7.06 50.48 -19.09
CA SER A 314 7.51 51.87 -18.96
C SER A 314 8.97 51.88 -18.54
N SER A 315 9.79 52.49 -19.40
CA SER A 315 11.18 52.91 -19.20
C SER A 315 12.20 51.88 -18.71
N GLU A 316 13.06 51.50 -19.67
CA GLU A 316 14.45 51.14 -19.41
C GLU A 316 15.09 52.17 -18.46
N ARG A 317 15.79 51.68 -17.42
CA ARG A 317 16.76 52.50 -16.69
C ARG A 317 18.15 52.09 -17.13
N SER A 318 18.77 52.95 -17.92
CA SER A 318 20.18 52.84 -18.31
C SER A 318 21.06 52.64 -17.06
N ILE A 319 21.92 51.63 -17.11
CA ILE A 319 22.94 51.40 -16.09
C ILE A 319 24.13 52.30 -16.41
N SER A 320 24.29 53.38 -15.65
CA SER A 320 25.52 54.18 -15.65
C SER A 320 26.51 53.63 -14.62
N PRO A 321 27.79 53.40 -14.95
CA PRO A 321 28.78 52.97 -13.97
C PRO A 321 29.05 54.05 -12.92
N LEU A 322 29.40 53.62 -11.70
CA LEU A 322 30.03 54.50 -10.71
C LEU A 322 31.40 55.01 -11.23
N TRP A 323 31.97 55.98 -10.52
CA TRP A 323 33.25 56.68 -10.76
C TRP A 323 33.21 57.90 -11.70
N ARG A 324 32.76 59.04 -11.15
CA ARG A 324 33.43 60.33 -11.40
C ARG A 324 33.44 61.16 -10.11
N LYS A 325 34.61 61.70 -9.76
CA LYS A 325 34.84 62.51 -8.55
C LYS A 325 34.16 63.88 -8.69
N SER A 326 33.52 64.38 -7.63
CA SER A 326 33.14 65.78 -7.53
C SER A 326 34.37 66.65 -7.20
N PRO A 327 34.59 67.79 -7.87
CA PRO A 327 35.42 68.86 -7.34
C PRO A 327 34.61 69.67 -6.30
N MET A 328 35.31 70.25 -5.32
CA MET A 328 34.73 71.19 -4.37
C MET A 328 34.50 72.57 -5.00
N ALA A 329 33.42 73.23 -4.58
CA ALA A 329 33.31 74.68 -4.40
C ALA A 329 32.27 74.91 -3.29
#